data_AF-A0A6G7YW88-F1
#
_entry.id   AF-A0A6G7YW88-F1
#
_cell.length_a   1.000
_cell.length_b   1.000
_cell.length_c   1.000
_cell.angle_alpha   90.00
_cell.angle_beta   90.00
_cell.angle_gamma   90.00
#
_symmetry.space_group_name_H-M   'P 1'
#
loop_
_entity.id
_entity.type
_entity.pdbx_description
1 polymer ?
#
loop_
_entity_poly.entity_id
_entity_poly.type
_entity_poly.pdbx_seq_one_letter_code
_entity_poly.pdbx_strand_id
1 'polypeptide(L)'
;MLQEAIDSLFRLPAGKGGIINSLRSIDLRLVDDLVEFVRGPGFVLDFSDRSFSDFFATELKINIDDPKYAVNGRSKGKRLRHFIQTCDDWTAVRTLEALWEHRSEFLTRSGSVDPIVNAQIRYQGLITRLTRGSNPSRSSLGPQPPPVNPATIAKIKADLLAVAAMAPQARGYAFEGFLKGLFDAFGLAAQEPFRLRGEQIDGSFQLASEIYLLEAKWHGPPIGVSELHTFHGKIEQKAAWTRGLFVSNSGFTEDGLAAFGRGKRVICMDGLDLYEMLNREIPLTQVLERKVRRAAETGAPFIRIRDLFPNWQE
;
A
#
# COMPACT_ATOMS: atom_id res chain seq x y z
N MET A 1 14.93 2.80 -41.29
CA MET A 1 15.68 3.41 -40.16
C MET A 1 14.87 3.58 -38.88
N LEU A 2 13.72 4.29 -38.83
CA LEU A 2 12.93 4.37 -37.58
C LEU A 2 12.14 3.09 -37.25
N GLN A 3 11.65 2.37 -38.27
CA GLN A 3 10.89 1.13 -38.07
C GLN A 3 11.77 -0.07 -37.68
N GLU A 4 12.98 -0.17 -38.22
CA GLU A 4 13.95 -1.22 -37.87
C GLU A 4 14.52 -1.06 -36.44
N ALA A 5 14.60 0.17 -35.93
CA ALA A 5 15.00 0.44 -34.55
C ALA A 5 13.90 0.02 -33.55
N ILE A 6 12.63 0.11 -33.95
CA ILE A 6 11.49 -0.36 -33.17
C ILE A 6 11.42 -1.89 -33.20
N ASP A 7 11.54 -2.52 -34.37
CA ASP A 7 11.52 -3.99 -34.50
C ASP A 7 12.73 -4.68 -33.82
N SER A 8 13.87 -3.98 -33.70
CA SER A 8 15.04 -4.44 -32.96
C SER A 8 14.87 -4.35 -31.44
N LEU A 9 13.96 -3.51 -30.92
CA LEU A 9 13.62 -3.46 -29.49
C LEU A 9 12.66 -4.60 -29.08
N PHE A 10 12.02 -5.28 -30.04
CA PHE A 10 11.01 -6.33 -29.82
C PHE A 10 11.49 -7.76 -30.10
N ARG A 11 12.77 -7.99 -30.42
CA ARG A 11 13.34 -9.35 -30.44
C ARG A 11 13.91 -9.71 -29.06
N LEU A 12 13.15 -10.48 -28.28
CA LEU A 12 13.65 -11.13 -27.08
C LEU A 12 14.31 -12.49 -27.40
N PRO A 13 15.37 -12.86 -26.63
CA PRO A 13 15.98 -14.18 -26.74
C PRO A 13 14.99 -15.25 -26.25
N ALA A 14 14.97 -16.38 -26.95
CA ALA A 14 14.26 -17.57 -26.49
C ALA A 14 14.91 -18.08 -25.18
N GLY A 15 14.26 -17.81 -24.05
CA GLY A 15 14.71 -18.14 -22.70
C GLY A 15 13.72 -19.04 -21.97
N LYS A 16 14.03 -20.34 -21.99
CA LYS A 16 13.45 -21.49 -21.27
C LYS A 16 12.96 -21.22 -19.84
N GLY A 17 11.80 -21.80 -19.49
CA GLY A 17 11.53 -22.41 -18.18
C GLY A 17 10.73 -21.60 -17.16
N GLY A 18 9.40 -21.81 -17.18
CA GLY A 18 8.44 -21.66 -16.07
C GLY A 18 8.67 -20.56 -15.02
N ILE A 19 8.15 -19.36 -15.29
CA ILE A 19 7.97 -18.32 -14.26
C ILE A 19 6.48 -18.23 -13.94
N ILE A 20 6.12 -18.59 -12.71
CA ILE A 20 4.78 -18.45 -12.14
C ILE A 20 4.55 -16.94 -11.89
N ASN A 21 3.38 -16.45 -12.30
CA ASN A 21 2.95 -15.06 -12.14
C ASN A 21 3.20 -14.50 -10.72
N SER A 22 3.64 -13.24 -10.63
CA SER A 22 3.89 -12.53 -9.36
C SER A 22 2.65 -11.99 -8.64
N LEU A 23 1.46 -12.35 -9.10
CA LEU A 23 0.17 -11.98 -8.50
C LEU A 23 -0.03 -12.61 -7.11
N ARG A 24 -0.44 -11.78 -6.16
CA ARG A 24 -0.86 -12.22 -4.81
C ARG A 24 -2.37 -12.38 -4.77
N SER A 25 -2.87 -13.10 -3.76
CA SER A 25 -4.32 -13.28 -3.54
C SER A 25 -5.10 -11.97 -3.36
N ILE A 26 -4.46 -10.91 -2.86
CA ILE A 26 -5.07 -9.57 -2.76
C ILE A 26 -5.26 -8.93 -4.15
N ASP A 27 -4.35 -9.19 -5.07
CA ASP A 27 -4.36 -8.61 -6.40
C ASP A 27 -5.46 -9.28 -7.25
N LEU A 28 -5.72 -10.57 -7.04
CA LEU A 28 -6.83 -11.28 -7.68
C LEU A 28 -8.20 -10.75 -7.24
N ARG A 29 -8.38 -10.47 -5.95
CA ARG A 29 -9.62 -9.83 -5.45
C ARG A 29 -9.82 -8.44 -6.05
N LEU A 30 -8.74 -7.68 -6.23
CA LEU A 30 -8.81 -6.41 -6.92
C LEU A 30 -9.26 -6.59 -8.37
N VAL A 31 -8.70 -7.56 -9.11
CA VAL A 31 -9.13 -7.88 -10.48
C VAL A 31 -10.62 -8.26 -10.52
N ASP A 32 -11.10 -9.03 -9.55
CA ASP A 32 -12.52 -9.39 -9.46
C ASP A 32 -13.42 -8.17 -9.28
N ASP A 33 -13.12 -7.33 -8.27
CA ASP A 33 -13.87 -6.08 -8.04
C ASP A 33 -13.96 -5.26 -9.33
N LEU A 34 -12.83 -5.16 -10.05
CA LEU A 34 -12.68 -4.38 -11.27
C LEU A 34 -13.43 -4.92 -12.47
N VAL A 35 -13.74 -6.21 -12.53
CA VAL A 35 -14.46 -6.79 -13.67
C VAL A 35 -15.91 -7.12 -13.34
N GLU A 36 -16.27 -7.32 -12.08
CA GLU A 36 -17.60 -7.78 -11.69
C GLU A 36 -18.62 -6.65 -11.52
N PHE A 37 -18.19 -5.39 -11.44
CA PHE A 37 -19.06 -4.26 -11.08
C PHE A 37 -20.26 -4.00 -12.02
N VAL A 38 -20.20 -4.40 -13.28
CA VAL A 38 -21.25 -4.11 -14.26
C VAL A 38 -22.48 -5.01 -14.04
N ARG A 39 -22.27 -6.29 -13.74
CA ARG A 39 -23.34 -7.31 -13.71
C ARG A 39 -23.32 -8.20 -12.45
N GLY A 40 -22.39 -7.97 -11.55
CA GLY A 40 -22.23 -8.69 -10.30
C GLY A 40 -21.21 -9.84 -10.37
N PRO A 41 -21.12 -10.63 -9.29
CA PRO A 41 -20.09 -11.66 -9.14
C PRO A 41 -20.07 -12.70 -10.27
N GLY A 42 -18.88 -13.05 -10.74
CA GLY A 42 -18.68 -14.03 -11.81
C GLY A 42 -18.85 -13.50 -13.24
N PHE A 43 -19.25 -12.23 -13.42
CA PHE A 43 -19.26 -11.54 -14.71
C PHE A 43 -17.94 -10.82 -14.98
N VAL A 44 -17.68 -10.55 -16.26
CA VAL A 44 -16.52 -9.75 -16.69
C VAL A 44 -17.07 -8.59 -17.52
N LEU A 45 -17.06 -7.41 -16.93
CA LEU A 45 -17.60 -6.16 -17.49
C LEU A 45 -18.98 -6.38 -18.11
N ASP A 46 -19.23 -5.77 -19.27
CA ASP A 46 -20.42 -5.94 -20.09
C ASP A 46 -20.30 -7.09 -21.11
N PHE A 47 -19.23 -7.92 -21.06
CA PHE A 47 -19.02 -8.96 -22.05
C PHE A 47 -20.05 -10.11 -21.98
N SER A 48 -20.55 -10.51 -23.16
CA SER A 48 -21.12 -11.84 -23.41
C SER A 48 -20.02 -12.91 -23.52
N ASP A 49 -20.37 -14.19 -23.51
CA ASP A 49 -19.37 -15.27 -23.77
C ASP A 49 -18.66 -15.08 -25.10
N ARG A 50 -19.42 -14.76 -26.16
CA ARG A 50 -18.87 -14.53 -27.50
C ARG A 50 -17.94 -13.31 -27.55
N SER A 51 -18.41 -12.16 -27.07
CA SER A 51 -17.61 -10.92 -27.11
C SER A 51 -16.37 -10.98 -26.22
N PHE A 52 -16.40 -11.77 -25.14
CA PHE A 52 -15.21 -12.03 -24.31
C PHE A 52 -14.17 -12.86 -25.06
N SER A 53 -14.61 -13.93 -25.73
CA SER A 53 -13.72 -14.75 -26.56
C SER A 53 -13.13 -13.94 -27.72
N ASP A 54 -13.97 -13.14 -28.40
CA ASP A 54 -13.55 -12.27 -29.49
C ASP A 54 -12.51 -11.23 -28.99
N PHE A 55 -12.76 -10.57 -27.85
CA PHE A 55 -11.82 -9.61 -27.24
C PHE A 55 -10.44 -10.23 -26.98
N PHE A 56 -10.38 -11.42 -26.39
CA PHE A 56 -9.10 -12.11 -26.16
C PHE A 56 -8.40 -12.48 -27.47
N ALA A 57 -9.15 -12.90 -28.48
CA ALA A 57 -8.60 -13.26 -29.78
C ALA A 57 -8.09 -12.02 -30.56
N THR A 58 -8.81 -10.90 -30.53
CA THR A 58 -8.46 -9.69 -31.30
C THR A 58 -7.37 -8.88 -30.60
N GLU A 59 -7.56 -8.55 -29.32
CA GLU A 59 -6.71 -7.62 -28.58
C GLU A 59 -5.45 -8.31 -28.03
N LEU A 60 -5.63 -9.53 -27.51
CA LEU A 60 -4.56 -10.24 -26.81
C LEU A 60 -3.89 -11.30 -27.69
N LYS A 61 -4.50 -11.66 -28.83
CA LYS A 61 -4.10 -12.78 -29.70
C LYS A 61 -4.06 -14.12 -28.95
N ILE A 62 -5.00 -14.31 -28.02
CA ILE A 62 -5.08 -15.46 -27.14
C ILE A 62 -6.43 -16.16 -27.30
N ASN A 63 -6.40 -17.48 -27.45
CA ASN A 63 -7.63 -18.28 -27.41
C ASN A 63 -7.99 -18.59 -25.94
N ILE A 64 -8.84 -17.76 -25.34
CA ILE A 64 -9.30 -17.92 -23.96
C ILE A 64 -10.29 -19.09 -23.76
N ASP A 65 -10.78 -19.70 -24.85
CA ASP A 65 -11.63 -20.90 -24.84
C ASP A 65 -10.82 -22.20 -24.85
N ASP A 66 -9.49 -22.12 -24.93
CA ASP A 66 -8.61 -23.27 -24.81
C ASP A 66 -8.91 -24.03 -23.49
N PRO A 67 -9.15 -25.36 -23.53
CA PRO A 67 -9.47 -26.16 -22.35
C PRO A 67 -8.50 -25.97 -21.17
N LYS A 68 -7.24 -25.61 -21.44
CA LYS A 68 -6.25 -25.34 -20.39
C LYS A 68 -6.64 -24.16 -19.47
N TYR A 69 -7.51 -23.26 -19.92
CA TYR A 69 -7.99 -22.14 -19.10
C TYR A 69 -9.31 -22.46 -18.36
N ALA A 70 -9.94 -23.60 -18.65
CA ALA A 70 -11.21 -24.01 -18.06
C ALA A 70 -11.07 -24.93 -16.83
N VAL A 71 -9.86 -25.09 -16.27
CA VAL A 71 -9.54 -26.01 -15.17
C VAL A 71 -10.43 -25.78 -13.94
N ASN A 72 -10.71 -24.52 -13.60
CA ASN A 72 -11.53 -24.14 -12.44
C ASN A 72 -13.03 -23.94 -12.79
N GLY A 73 -13.39 -24.19 -14.05
CA GLY A 73 -14.74 -24.09 -14.61
C GLY A 73 -14.80 -23.26 -15.90
N ARG A 74 -15.93 -23.38 -16.62
CA ARG A 74 -16.11 -22.85 -17.98
C ARG A 74 -16.62 -21.40 -18.09
N SER A 75 -16.97 -20.75 -16.97
CA SER A 75 -17.45 -19.36 -17.01
C SER A 75 -16.33 -18.37 -17.32
N LYS A 76 -16.65 -17.23 -17.95
CA LYS A 76 -15.66 -16.18 -18.31
C LYS A 76 -14.80 -15.75 -17.14
N GLY A 77 -15.41 -15.42 -16.00
CA GLY A 77 -14.66 -14.97 -14.81
C GLY A 77 -13.69 -16.03 -14.29
N LYS A 78 -14.07 -17.32 -14.36
CA LYS A 78 -13.18 -18.43 -13.97
C LYS A 78 -12.03 -18.61 -14.95
N ARG A 79 -12.31 -18.51 -16.26
CA ARG A 79 -11.28 -18.58 -17.31
C ARG A 79 -10.34 -17.40 -17.25
N LEU A 80 -10.84 -16.18 -17.09
CA LEU A 80 -10.05 -14.96 -16.88
C LEU A 80 -9.13 -15.10 -15.67
N ARG A 81 -9.68 -15.51 -14.53
CA ARG A 81 -8.90 -15.68 -13.29
C ARG A 81 -7.81 -16.73 -13.48
N HIS A 82 -8.16 -17.89 -14.00
CA HIS A 82 -7.17 -18.96 -14.23
C HIS A 82 -6.09 -18.52 -15.23
N PHE A 83 -6.48 -17.86 -16.31
CA PHE A 83 -5.57 -17.29 -17.29
C PHE A 83 -4.60 -16.29 -16.65
N ILE A 84 -5.12 -15.29 -15.94
CA ILE A 84 -4.32 -14.28 -15.25
C ILE A 84 -3.37 -14.95 -14.23
N GLN A 85 -3.79 -15.99 -13.53
CA GLN A 85 -2.94 -16.71 -12.56
C GLN A 85 -1.83 -17.54 -13.20
N THR A 86 -1.98 -17.95 -14.46
CA THR A 86 -1.09 -18.94 -15.10
C THR A 86 -0.23 -18.37 -16.21
N CYS A 87 -0.58 -17.20 -16.76
CA CYS A 87 0.24 -16.50 -17.73
C CYS A 87 1.43 -15.80 -17.05
N ASP A 88 2.44 -15.40 -17.84
CA ASP A 88 3.53 -14.57 -17.38
C ASP A 88 3.08 -13.13 -17.05
N ASP A 89 3.91 -12.39 -16.30
CA ASP A 89 3.60 -11.03 -15.85
C ASP A 89 3.34 -10.07 -17.02
N TRP A 90 4.04 -10.21 -18.15
CA TRP A 90 3.84 -9.33 -19.31
C TRP A 90 2.48 -9.57 -19.96
N THR A 91 2.12 -10.84 -20.16
CA THR A 91 0.80 -11.23 -20.66
C THR A 91 -0.31 -10.77 -19.70
N ALA A 92 -0.08 -10.87 -18.38
CA ALA A 92 -1.02 -10.39 -17.38
C ALA A 92 -1.21 -8.86 -17.45
N VAL A 93 -0.12 -8.10 -17.55
CA VAL A 93 -0.15 -6.63 -17.70
C VAL A 93 -0.94 -6.23 -18.94
N ARG A 94 -0.64 -6.79 -20.11
CA ARG A 94 -1.37 -6.48 -21.35
C ARG A 94 -2.87 -6.76 -21.25
N THR A 95 -3.21 -7.86 -20.60
CA THR A 95 -4.61 -8.25 -20.38
C THR A 95 -5.31 -7.24 -19.48
N LEU A 96 -4.62 -6.81 -18.42
CA LEU A 96 -5.15 -5.80 -17.52
C LEU A 96 -5.32 -4.46 -18.26
N GLU A 97 -4.30 -3.96 -18.96
CA GLU A 97 -4.39 -2.71 -19.73
C GLU A 97 -5.60 -2.70 -20.69
N ALA A 98 -5.78 -3.78 -21.46
CA ALA A 98 -6.91 -3.90 -22.38
C ALA A 98 -8.28 -3.91 -21.65
N LEU A 99 -8.37 -4.57 -20.49
CA LEU A 99 -9.61 -4.56 -19.68
C LEU A 99 -9.90 -3.19 -19.08
N TRP A 100 -8.87 -2.43 -18.72
CA TRP A 100 -9.02 -1.06 -18.20
C TRP A 100 -9.51 -0.09 -19.28
N GLU A 101 -8.97 -0.19 -20.49
CA GLU A 101 -9.43 0.58 -21.63
C GLU A 101 -10.91 0.30 -21.93
N HIS A 102 -11.29 -0.98 -21.99
CA HIS A 102 -12.68 -1.40 -22.21
C HIS A 102 -13.61 -0.86 -21.12
N ARG A 103 -13.22 -0.96 -19.84
CA ARG A 103 -13.95 -0.38 -18.70
C ARG A 103 -14.14 1.13 -18.87
N SER A 104 -13.06 1.84 -19.19
CA SER A 104 -13.05 3.30 -19.31
C SER A 104 -13.96 3.77 -20.44
N GLU A 105 -13.96 3.06 -21.57
CA GLU A 105 -14.88 3.31 -22.67
C GLU A 105 -16.33 3.05 -22.26
N PHE A 106 -16.62 1.91 -21.60
CA PHE A 106 -17.96 1.57 -21.12
C PHE A 106 -18.53 2.65 -20.19
N LEU A 107 -17.75 3.11 -19.21
CA LEU A 107 -18.17 4.16 -18.27
C LEU A 107 -18.43 5.49 -19.00
N THR A 108 -17.56 5.84 -19.95
CA THR A 108 -17.71 7.05 -20.77
C THR A 108 -18.99 7.00 -21.62
N ARG A 109 -19.26 5.86 -22.28
CA ARG A 109 -20.43 5.68 -23.15
C ARG A 109 -21.75 5.60 -22.38
N SER A 110 -21.72 5.01 -21.19
CA SER A 110 -22.91 4.91 -20.32
C SER A 110 -23.16 6.17 -19.51
N GLY A 111 -22.22 7.13 -19.49
CA GLY A 111 -22.30 8.32 -18.63
C GLY A 111 -22.26 7.99 -17.14
N SER A 112 -21.84 6.78 -16.77
CA SER A 112 -21.84 6.30 -15.39
C SER A 112 -20.56 6.69 -14.67
N VAL A 113 -20.70 7.12 -13.41
CA VAL A 113 -19.55 7.29 -12.52
C VAL A 113 -19.02 5.91 -12.14
N ASP A 114 -17.69 5.76 -12.11
CA ASP A 114 -17.06 4.53 -11.68
C ASP A 114 -17.51 4.18 -10.24
N PRO A 115 -18.25 3.06 -10.02
CA PRO A 115 -18.74 2.70 -8.69
C PRO A 115 -17.61 2.21 -7.77
N ILE A 116 -16.44 1.93 -8.34
CA ILE A 116 -15.25 1.47 -7.64
C ILE A 116 -14.39 2.68 -7.30
N VAL A 117 -14.41 3.09 -6.03
CA VAL A 117 -13.60 4.22 -5.56
C VAL A 117 -12.12 4.00 -5.88
N ASN A 118 -11.46 5.00 -6.46
CA ASN A 118 -10.04 4.96 -6.85
C ASN A 118 -9.67 3.78 -7.77
N ALA A 119 -10.60 3.28 -8.59
CA ALA A 119 -10.35 2.17 -9.51
C ALA A 119 -9.07 2.37 -10.33
N GLN A 120 -8.90 3.55 -10.93
CA GLN A 120 -7.76 3.90 -11.77
C GLN A 120 -6.43 3.82 -11.03
N ILE A 121 -6.35 4.40 -9.83
CA ILE A 121 -5.13 4.41 -9.01
C ILE A 121 -4.77 2.97 -8.61
N ARG A 122 -5.77 2.18 -8.19
CA ARG A 122 -5.56 0.77 -7.84
C ARG A 122 -5.11 -0.05 -9.04
N TYR A 123 -5.69 0.20 -10.20
CA TYR A 123 -5.36 -0.47 -11.46
C TYR A 123 -3.92 -0.21 -11.89
N GLN A 124 -3.55 1.07 -11.95
CA GLN A 124 -2.23 1.51 -12.34
C GLN A 124 -1.17 1.01 -11.35
N GLY A 125 -1.49 0.97 -10.05
CA GLY A 125 -0.63 0.38 -9.02
C GLY A 125 -0.35 -1.10 -9.26
N LEU A 126 -1.37 -1.88 -9.64
CA LEU A 126 -1.22 -3.30 -9.96
C LEU A 126 -0.37 -3.50 -11.24
N ILE A 127 -0.70 -2.80 -12.33
CA ILE A 127 0.09 -2.86 -13.58
C ILE A 127 1.54 -2.50 -13.32
N THR A 128 1.79 -1.40 -12.61
CA THR A 128 3.15 -0.92 -12.32
C THR A 128 3.95 -1.98 -11.55
N ARG A 129 3.31 -2.70 -10.63
CA ARG A 129 3.94 -3.77 -9.86
C ARG A 129 4.28 -4.97 -10.73
N LEU A 130 3.36 -5.42 -11.59
CA LEU A 130 3.59 -6.57 -12.47
C LEU A 130 4.61 -6.26 -13.57
N THR A 131 4.59 -5.03 -14.12
CA THR A 131 5.54 -4.57 -15.15
C THR A 131 6.98 -4.52 -14.62
N ARG A 132 7.14 -4.26 -13.32
CA ARG A 132 8.47 -4.21 -12.67
C ARG A 132 9.03 -5.59 -12.31
N GLY A 133 8.25 -6.66 -12.47
CA GLY A 133 8.63 -8.04 -12.14
C GLY A 133 8.82 -8.26 -10.63
N SER A 134 8.42 -9.43 -10.11
CA SER A 134 8.84 -9.82 -8.76
C SER A 134 10.30 -10.26 -8.77
N ASN A 135 11.21 -9.31 -8.60
CA ASN A 135 12.56 -9.60 -8.16
C ASN A 135 12.72 -9.13 -6.71
N PRO A 136 12.50 -9.99 -5.70
CA PRO A 136 12.72 -9.63 -4.31
C PRO A 136 14.21 -9.73 -3.95
N SER A 137 15.10 -9.07 -4.71
CA SER A 137 16.39 -8.60 -4.19
C SER A 137 17.08 -7.59 -5.13
N ARG A 138 17.56 -6.51 -4.52
CA ARG A 138 18.51 -5.48 -5.02
C ARG A 138 18.02 -4.52 -6.14
N SER A 139 17.47 -3.40 -5.65
CA SER A 139 17.66 -2.01 -6.14
C SER A 139 17.41 -1.68 -7.62
N SER A 140 16.27 -1.04 -7.92
CA SER A 140 16.23 0.35 -8.44
C SER A 140 14.80 0.87 -8.72
N LEU A 141 14.39 1.82 -7.89
CA LEU A 141 13.79 3.11 -8.24
C LEU A 141 12.55 3.16 -9.19
N GLY A 142 11.34 3.16 -8.63
CA GLY A 142 10.45 4.31 -8.90
C GLY A 142 11.09 5.58 -8.32
N PRO A 143 10.57 6.80 -8.48
CA PRO A 143 11.05 7.90 -7.66
C PRO A 143 10.76 7.52 -6.19
N GLN A 144 11.76 6.94 -5.54
CA GLN A 144 11.90 7.05 -4.11
C GLN A 144 11.93 8.57 -3.89
N PRO A 145 11.22 9.11 -2.89
CA PRO A 145 11.53 10.47 -2.49
C PRO A 145 13.06 10.56 -2.36
N PRO A 146 13.70 11.59 -2.94
CA PRO A 146 15.15 11.68 -2.97
C PRO A 146 15.68 11.34 -1.58
N PRO A 147 16.76 10.54 -1.47
CA PRO A 147 17.28 10.16 -0.16
C PRO A 147 17.39 11.42 0.68
N VAL A 148 16.71 11.42 1.82
CA VAL A 148 16.66 12.58 2.69
C VAL A 148 18.11 12.90 3.04
N ASN A 149 18.56 14.11 2.70
CA ASN A 149 19.95 14.50 2.87
C ASN A 149 20.40 14.21 4.32
N PRO A 150 21.56 13.57 4.56
CA PRO A 150 22.07 13.32 5.91
C PRO A 150 22.04 14.55 6.83
N ALA A 151 22.26 15.76 6.28
CA ALA A 151 22.14 17.00 7.04
C ALA A 151 20.69 17.26 7.53
N THR A 152 19.70 16.92 6.72
CA THR A 152 18.28 16.99 7.10
C THR A 152 17.96 15.94 8.17
N ILE A 153 18.48 14.71 8.05
CA ILE A 153 18.31 13.67 9.08
C ILE A 153 18.94 14.12 10.41
N ALA A 154 20.15 14.67 10.37
CA ALA A 154 20.84 15.20 11.54
C ALA A 154 20.05 16.35 12.19
N LYS A 155 19.46 17.24 11.39
CA LYS A 155 18.57 18.30 11.88
C LYS A 155 17.34 17.72 12.55
N ILE A 156 16.63 16.79 11.91
CA ILE A 156 15.43 16.16 12.48
C ILE A 156 15.77 15.45 13.80
N LYS A 157 16.92 14.78 13.88
CA LYS A 157 17.41 14.18 15.13
C LYS A 157 17.64 15.23 16.22
N ALA A 158 18.26 16.36 15.88
CA ALA A 158 18.44 17.46 16.83
C ALA A 158 17.09 18.04 17.30
N ASP A 159 16.13 18.21 16.38
CA ASP A 159 14.78 18.69 16.69
C ASP A 159 14.05 17.74 17.66
N LEU A 160 14.17 16.42 17.48
CA LEU A 160 13.61 15.42 18.42
C LEU A 160 14.19 15.59 19.84
N LEU A 161 15.52 15.77 19.94
CA LEU A 161 16.19 15.98 21.23
C LEU A 161 15.78 17.32 21.87
N ALA A 162 15.58 18.36 21.05
CA ALA A 162 15.10 19.66 21.53
C ALA A 162 13.67 19.56 22.10
N VAL A 163 12.76 18.86 21.43
CA VAL A 163 11.41 18.58 21.96
C VAL A 163 11.51 17.89 23.31
N ALA A 164 12.37 16.87 23.45
CA ALA A 164 12.55 16.14 24.71
C ALA A 164 12.98 17.03 25.90
N ALA A 165 13.64 18.17 25.65
CA ALA A 165 14.09 19.11 26.66
C ALA A 165 13.02 20.15 27.07
N MET A 166 11.87 20.24 26.39
CA MET A 166 10.84 21.26 26.66
C MET A 166 10.03 20.99 27.94
N ALA A 167 9.35 22.01 28.48
CA ALA A 167 8.43 21.82 29.60
C ALA A 167 7.21 20.93 29.20
N PRO A 168 6.61 20.15 30.13
CA PRO A 168 5.61 19.14 29.80
C PRO A 168 4.44 19.61 28.92
N GLN A 169 3.82 20.76 29.20
CA GLN A 169 2.68 21.22 28.39
C GLN A 169 3.07 21.66 26.97
N ALA A 170 4.19 22.38 26.83
CA ALA A 170 4.67 22.83 25.52
C ALA A 170 5.17 21.67 24.65
N ARG A 171 5.61 20.59 25.30
CA ARG A 171 6.21 19.43 24.66
C ARG A 171 5.23 18.63 23.80
N GLY A 172 3.98 18.47 24.24
CA GLY A 172 2.96 17.75 23.46
C GLY A 172 2.72 18.38 22.10
N TYR A 173 2.44 19.68 22.07
CA TYR A 173 2.26 20.42 20.82
C TYR A 173 3.52 20.46 19.96
N ALA A 174 4.70 20.60 20.57
CA ALA A 174 5.96 20.56 19.86
C ALA A 174 6.21 19.17 19.22
N PHE A 175 5.74 18.10 19.85
CA PHE A 175 5.84 16.76 19.31
C PHE A 175 4.95 16.53 18.08
N GLU A 176 3.71 17.04 18.09
CA GLU A 176 2.83 17.03 16.92
C GLU A 176 3.49 17.75 15.73
N GLY A 177 4.02 18.95 15.98
CA GLY A 177 4.75 19.73 14.97
C GLY A 177 6.00 19.03 14.45
N PHE A 178 6.77 18.40 15.34
CA PHE A 178 7.92 17.57 14.98
C PHE A 178 7.52 16.40 14.06
N LEU A 179 6.46 15.66 14.40
CA LEU A 179 6.00 14.52 13.61
C LEU A 179 5.53 14.95 12.22
N LYS A 180 4.82 16.08 12.11
CA LYS A 180 4.47 16.65 10.81
C LYS A 180 5.74 16.93 9.97
N GLY A 181 6.71 17.65 10.54
CA GLY A 181 7.96 17.96 9.85
C GLY A 181 8.76 16.72 9.45
N LEU A 182 8.77 15.71 10.31
CA LEU A 182 9.33 14.39 10.01
C LEU A 182 8.62 13.75 8.81
N PHE A 183 7.30 13.66 8.81
CA PHE A 183 6.54 13.05 7.71
C PHE A 183 6.71 13.81 6.39
N ASP A 184 6.70 15.14 6.42
CA ASP A 184 6.93 15.98 5.24
C ASP A 184 8.34 15.79 4.67
N ALA A 185 9.36 15.67 5.52
CA ALA A 185 10.73 15.41 5.08
C ALA A 185 10.88 14.07 4.35
N PHE A 186 10.02 13.09 4.65
CA PHE A 186 9.95 11.80 3.98
C PHE A 186 8.89 11.71 2.87
N GLY A 187 8.27 12.84 2.48
CA GLY A 187 7.33 12.92 1.36
C GLY A 187 5.98 12.25 1.62
N LEU A 188 5.54 12.17 2.88
CA LEU A 188 4.29 11.51 3.28
C LEU A 188 3.06 12.43 3.25
N ALA A 189 3.16 13.63 2.65
CA ALA A 189 2.06 14.59 2.50
C ALA A 189 1.28 14.81 3.82
N ALA A 190 1.97 15.24 4.87
CA ALA A 190 1.37 15.34 6.19
C ALA A 190 0.41 16.54 6.28
N GLN A 191 -0.63 16.37 7.10
CA GLN A 191 -1.64 17.38 7.40
C GLN A 191 -1.61 17.70 8.89
N GLU A 192 -1.87 18.96 9.21
CA GLU A 192 -1.95 19.49 10.57
C GLU A 192 -3.12 18.90 11.36
N PRO A 193 -3.11 19.02 12.72
CA PRO A 193 -4.24 18.63 13.54
C PRO A 193 -5.55 19.25 13.05
N PHE A 194 -6.62 18.45 13.04
CA PHE A 194 -7.93 18.90 12.59
C PHE A 194 -9.04 18.41 13.51
N ARG A 195 -10.17 19.12 13.48
CA ARG A 195 -11.36 18.81 14.29
C ARG A 195 -12.53 18.43 13.39
N LEU A 196 -13.13 17.30 13.72
CA LEU A 196 -14.45 16.88 13.25
C LEU A 196 -15.47 17.16 14.36
N ARG A 197 -16.77 17.04 14.08
CA ARG A 197 -17.81 17.26 15.10
C ARG A 197 -17.62 16.28 16.27
N GLY A 198 -17.13 16.79 17.40
CA GLY A 198 -16.90 16.02 18.63
C GLY A 198 -15.60 15.19 18.66
N GLU A 199 -14.72 15.32 17.67
CA GLU A 199 -13.50 14.51 17.57
C GLU A 199 -12.29 15.38 17.17
N GLN A 200 -11.17 15.24 17.86
CA GLN A 200 -9.89 15.82 17.49
C GLN A 200 -8.93 14.71 17.02
N ILE A 201 -8.23 14.99 15.92
CA ILE A 201 -7.20 14.16 15.32
C ILE A 201 -5.91 14.99 15.25
N ASP A 202 -4.80 14.41 15.73
CA ASP A 202 -3.52 15.11 15.88
C ASP A 202 -2.78 15.28 14.55
N GLY A 203 -3.26 14.63 13.49
CA GLY A 203 -2.80 14.83 12.12
C GLY A 203 -3.16 13.67 11.21
N SER A 204 -2.71 13.75 9.97
CA SER A 204 -2.78 12.61 9.05
C SER A 204 -1.66 12.66 8.02
N PHE A 205 -1.35 11.54 7.41
CA PHE A 205 -0.39 11.46 6.32
C PHE A 205 -0.77 10.35 5.35
N GLN A 206 -0.17 10.36 4.16
CA GLN A 206 -0.36 9.36 3.14
C GLN A 206 0.87 8.45 3.05
N LEU A 207 0.64 7.14 3.14
CA LEU A 207 1.65 6.13 2.85
C LEU A 207 1.13 5.23 1.73
N ALA A 208 1.85 5.21 0.61
CA ALA A 208 1.38 4.59 -0.63
C ALA A 208 -0.02 5.12 -1.03
N SER A 209 -1.03 4.25 -1.06
CA SER A 209 -2.41 4.59 -1.42
C SER A 209 -3.37 4.66 -0.23
N GLU A 210 -2.84 4.66 1.00
CA GLU A 210 -3.65 4.65 2.22
C GLU A 210 -3.42 5.89 3.07
N ILE A 211 -4.50 6.34 3.72
CA ILE A 211 -4.49 7.48 4.64
C ILE A 211 -4.29 6.95 6.05
N TYR A 212 -3.31 7.51 6.74
CA TYR A 212 -3.04 7.25 8.14
C TYR A 212 -3.49 8.44 8.97
N LEU A 213 -4.38 8.23 9.92
CA LEU A 213 -4.60 9.18 11.00
C LEU A 213 -3.51 9.01 12.04
N LEU A 214 -3.10 10.12 12.63
CA LEU A 214 -2.08 10.20 13.65
C LEU A 214 -2.71 10.47 15.01
N GLU A 215 -2.27 9.73 16.02
CA GLU A 215 -2.39 10.13 17.43
C GLU A 215 -0.98 10.21 18.01
N ALA A 216 -0.66 11.34 18.64
CA ALA A 216 0.66 11.62 19.17
C ALA A 216 0.58 11.86 20.68
N LYS A 217 1.36 11.09 21.45
CA LYS A 217 1.40 11.21 22.92
C LYS A 217 2.82 11.45 23.40
N TRP A 218 3.00 12.59 24.06
CA TRP A 218 4.16 12.83 24.90
C TRP A 218 3.76 12.87 26.37
N HIS A 219 3.84 11.71 27.01
CA HIS A 219 3.54 11.52 28.43
C HIS A 219 4.62 10.66 29.08
N GLY A 220 4.65 10.64 30.42
CA GLY A 220 5.69 9.94 31.19
C GLY A 220 5.49 8.43 31.23
N PRO A 221 4.37 7.93 31.78
CA PRO A 221 4.07 6.50 31.82
C PRO A 221 3.87 5.92 30.41
N PRO A 222 4.06 4.61 30.15
CA PRO A 222 3.69 4.00 28.87
C PRO A 222 2.17 3.98 28.65
N ILE A 223 1.73 4.01 27.38
CA ILE A 223 0.31 3.95 26.99
C ILE A 223 -0.29 2.58 27.33
N GLY A 224 -1.47 2.60 27.94
CA GLY A 224 -2.29 1.40 28.19
C GLY A 224 -3.35 1.15 27.13
N VAL A 225 -4.13 0.08 27.32
CA VAL A 225 -5.17 -0.35 26.36
C VAL A 225 -6.28 0.67 26.11
N SER A 226 -6.65 1.47 27.13
CA SER A 226 -7.77 2.42 27.05
C SER A 226 -7.58 3.45 25.94
N GLU A 227 -6.40 4.05 25.85
CA GLU A 227 -6.09 5.03 24.81
C GLU A 227 -5.98 4.38 23.43
N LEU A 228 -5.40 3.17 23.35
CA LEU A 228 -5.33 2.41 22.10
C LEU A 228 -6.74 2.10 21.55
N HIS A 229 -7.68 1.67 22.40
CA HIS A 229 -9.07 1.44 22.00
C HIS A 229 -9.80 2.73 21.64
N THR A 230 -9.56 3.81 22.39
CA THR A 230 -10.14 5.11 22.10
C THR A 230 -9.73 5.56 20.70
N PHE A 231 -8.44 5.49 20.38
CA PHE A 231 -7.94 5.84 19.05
C PHE A 231 -8.46 4.88 17.97
N HIS A 232 -8.44 3.56 18.21
CA HIS A 232 -8.97 2.58 17.26
C HIS A 232 -10.45 2.82 16.95
N GLY A 233 -11.26 3.17 17.95
CA GLY A 233 -12.66 3.52 17.75
C GLY A 233 -12.85 4.71 16.80
N LYS A 234 -11.95 5.71 16.84
CA LYS A 234 -11.92 6.79 15.84
C LYS A 234 -11.64 6.25 14.44
N ILE A 235 -10.70 5.31 14.30
CA ILE A 235 -10.35 4.68 13.00
C ILE A 235 -11.51 3.87 12.42
N GLU A 236 -12.25 3.13 13.26
CA GLU A 236 -13.39 2.30 12.83
C GLU A 236 -14.55 3.13 12.25
N GLN A 237 -14.67 4.38 12.67
CA GLN A 237 -15.66 5.32 12.14
C GLN A 237 -15.25 5.96 10.80
N LYS A 238 -14.03 5.67 10.31
CA LYS A 238 -13.54 6.18 9.02
C LYS A 238 -13.70 5.13 7.92
N ALA A 239 -13.52 5.58 6.68
CA ALA A 239 -13.52 4.71 5.51
C ALA A 239 -12.57 3.51 5.71
N ALA A 240 -12.93 2.34 5.20
CA ALA A 240 -12.28 1.06 5.48
C ALA A 240 -10.77 1.00 5.16
N TRP A 241 -10.28 1.88 4.28
CA TRP A 241 -8.87 2.02 3.90
C TRP A 241 -8.06 2.96 4.80
N THR A 242 -8.69 3.62 5.77
CA THR A 242 -8.01 4.47 6.75
C THR A 242 -7.21 3.59 7.72
N ARG A 243 -6.01 4.00 8.09
CA ARG A 243 -5.23 3.31 9.12
C ARG A 243 -4.87 4.30 10.23
N GLY A 244 -4.42 3.78 11.35
CA GLY A 244 -3.91 4.58 12.45
C GLY A 244 -2.42 4.36 12.64
N LEU A 245 -1.69 5.44 12.89
CA LEU A 245 -0.38 5.40 13.52
C LEU A 245 -0.52 6.03 14.91
N PHE A 246 -0.27 5.25 15.95
CA PHE A 246 -0.16 5.77 17.31
C PHE A 246 1.33 5.94 17.64
N VAL A 247 1.75 7.17 17.90
CA VAL A 247 3.13 7.47 18.30
C VAL A 247 3.16 7.88 19.78
N SER A 248 3.90 7.13 20.59
CA SER A 248 4.04 7.37 22.02
C SER A 248 5.49 7.54 22.43
N ASN A 249 5.89 8.68 22.98
CA ASN A 249 7.28 8.85 23.41
C ASN A 249 7.73 7.79 24.44
N SER A 250 6.90 7.48 25.42
CA SER A 250 7.19 6.49 26.48
C SER A 250 6.84 5.05 26.11
N GLY A 251 6.35 4.83 24.88
CA GLY A 251 5.94 3.51 24.40
C GLY A 251 4.61 3.04 24.99
N PHE A 252 4.48 1.71 25.11
CA PHE A 252 3.23 1.03 25.42
C PHE A 252 3.47 -0.04 26.49
N THR A 253 2.50 -0.27 27.37
CA THR A 253 2.58 -1.38 28.31
C THR A 253 2.39 -2.71 27.59
N GLU A 254 3.08 -3.76 28.03
CA GLU A 254 2.93 -5.10 27.45
C GLU A 254 1.50 -5.63 27.62
N ASP A 255 0.93 -5.46 28.83
CA ASP A 255 -0.48 -5.78 29.11
C ASP A 255 -1.44 -4.96 28.23
N GLY A 256 -1.12 -3.68 27.97
CA GLY A 256 -1.93 -2.82 27.13
C GLY A 256 -1.96 -3.28 25.68
N LEU A 257 -0.81 -3.65 25.13
CA LEU A 257 -0.68 -4.23 23.78
C LEU A 257 -1.36 -5.60 23.69
N ALA A 258 -1.22 -6.44 24.71
CA ALA A 258 -1.86 -7.75 24.76
C ALA A 258 -3.39 -7.61 24.80
N ALA A 259 -3.92 -6.73 25.66
CA ALA A 259 -5.34 -6.48 25.79
C ALA A 259 -5.95 -5.79 24.56
N PHE A 260 -5.20 -4.91 23.87
CA PHE A 260 -5.65 -4.29 22.62
C PHE A 260 -5.90 -5.33 21.52
N GLY A 261 -5.18 -6.46 21.58
CA GLY A 261 -5.42 -7.63 20.76
C GLY A 261 -4.77 -7.57 19.38
N ARG A 262 -5.30 -8.38 18.45
CA ARG A 262 -4.73 -8.58 17.11
C ARG A 262 -5.67 -8.12 16.01
N GLY A 263 -5.13 -7.91 14.80
CA GLY A 263 -5.92 -7.65 13.59
C GLY A 263 -6.51 -6.24 13.50
N LYS A 264 -5.95 -5.29 14.25
CA LYS A 264 -6.38 -3.89 14.30
C LYS A 264 -5.79 -3.10 13.13
N ARG A 265 -6.48 -2.04 12.70
CA ARG A 265 -6.01 -1.10 11.64
C ARG A 265 -5.05 -0.04 12.17
N VAL A 266 -4.40 -0.30 13.30
CA VAL A 266 -3.50 0.62 14.01
C VAL A 266 -2.13 -0.05 14.15
N ILE A 267 -1.09 0.68 13.74
CA ILE A 267 0.30 0.36 14.07
C ILE A 267 0.83 1.36 15.10
N CYS A 268 1.81 0.93 15.86
CA CYS A 268 2.40 1.70 16.95
C CYS A 268 3.89 1.98 16.70
N MET A 269 4.33 3.14 17.15
CA MET A 269 5.73 3.55 17.22
C MET A 269 6.00 4.22 18.56
N ASP A 270 7.22 4.04 19.08
CA ASP A 270 7.64 4.72 20.29
C ASP A 270 8.78 5.73 20.07
N GLY A 271 9.14 6.48 21.12
CA GLY A 271 10.23 7.45 21.05
C GLY A 271 11.58 6.81 20.73
N LEU A 272 11.77 5.55 21.14
CA LEU A 272 12.98 4.79 20.86
C LEU A 272 13.06 4.36 19.39
N ASP A 273 11.93 3.96 18.80
CA ASP A 273 11.81 3.74 17.37
C ASP A 273 12.20 5.01 16.60
N LEU A 274 11.64 6.18 16.97
CA LEU A 274 11.98 7.46 16.34
C LEU A 274 13.48 7.80 16.43
N TYR A 275 14.07 7.59 17.60
CA TYR A 275 15.50 7.82 17.79
C TYR A 275 16.35 6.82 16.98
N GLU A 276 16.03 5.53 17.03
CA GLU A 276 16.78 4.47 16.33
C GLU A 276 16.73 4.65 14.82
N MET A 277 15.57 4.99 14.25
CA MET A 277 15.47 5.22 12.80
C MET A 277 16.32 6.40 12.36
N LEU A 278 16.35 7.50 13.12
CA LEU A 278 17.14 8.68 12.77
C LEU A 278 18.63 8.41 12.98
N ASN A 279 18.99 7.71 14.06
CA ASN A 279 20.38 7.39 14.38
C ASN A 279 21.02 6.39 13.41
N ARG A 280 20.22 5.48 12.85
CA ARG A 280 20.67 4.46 11.90
C ARG A 280 20.35 4.84 10.45
N GLU A 281 19.87 6.07 10.24
CA GLU A 281 19.45 6.61 8.95
C GLU A 281 18.50 5.68 8.17
N ILE A 282 17.64 4.96 8.90
CA ILE A 282 16.63 4.08 8.28
C ILE A 282 15.49 4.98 7.77
N PRO A 283 15.14 4.93 6.48
CA PRO A 283 14.07 5.76 5.95
C PRO A 283 12.73 5.47 6.64
N LEU A 284 12.01 6.52 7.03
CA LEU A 284 10.71 6.40 7.71
C LEU A 284 9.70 5.56 6.93
N THR A 285 9.68 5.75 5.60
CA THR A 285 8.84 4.97 4.69
C THR A 285 9.10 3.47 4.84
N GLN A 286 10.37 3.05 4.89
CA GLN A 286 10.72 1.65 5.09
C GLN A 286 10.33 1.14 6.48
N VAL A 287 10.51 1.97 7.53
CA VAL A 287 10.08 1.62 8.90
C VAL A 287 8.58 1.36 8.93
N LEU A 288 7.78 2.28 8.40
CA LEU A 288 6.32 2.18 8.39
C LEU A 288 5.86 0.99 7.55
N GLU A 289 6.37 0.81 6.33
CA GLU A 289 6.02 -0.33 5.47
C GLU A 289 6.33 -1.67 6.12
N ARG A 290 7.48 -1.80 6.80
CA ARG A 290 7.87 -3.02 7.51
C ARG A 290 7.01 -3.27 8.75
N LYS A 291 6.65 -2.23 9.50
CA LYS A 291 5.71 -2.33 10.63
C LYS A 291 4.31 -2.75 10.15
N VAL A 292 3.81 -2.14 9.07
CA VAL A 292 2.54 -2.52 8.42
C VAL A 292 2.55 -3.97 8.00
N ARG A 293 3.61 -4.42 7.30
CA ARG A 293 3.74 -5.81 6.88
C ARG A 293 3.73 -6.76 8.07
N ARG A 294 4.49 -6.45 9.13
CA ARG A 294 4.51 -7.26 10.35
C ARG A 294 3.14 -7.32 11.03
N ALA A 295 2.46 -6.18 11.12
CA ALA A 295 1.11 -6.11 11.68
C ALA A 295 0.10 -6.93 10.87
N ALA A 296 0.21 -6.93 9.54
CA ALA A 296 -0.62 -7.76 8.67
C ALA A 296 -0.32 -9.26 8.82
N GLU A 297 0.95 -9.64 8.97
CA GLU A 297 1.38 -11.04 9.09
C GLU A 297 1.08 -11.66 10.47
N THR A 298 1.17 -10.86 11.54
CA THR A 298 1.09 -11.36 12.93
C THR A 298 -0.11 -10.83 13.70
N GLY A 299 -0.80 -9.84 13.17
CA GLY A 299 -1.82 -9.07 13.87
C GLY A 299 -1.25 -8.15 14.96
N ALA A 300 0.06 -8.10 15.19
CA ALA A 300 0.66 -7.30 16.26
C ALA A 300 0.74 -5.81 15.90
N PRO A 301 0.20 -4.90 16.73
CA PRO A 301 0.24 -3.46 16.44
C PRO A 301 1.64 -2.86 16.62
N PHE A 302 2.50 -3.49 17.44
CA PHE A 302 3.81 -2.96 17.81
C PHE A 302 4.91 -4.01 17.63
N ILE A 303 6.04 -3.55 17.08
CA ILE A 303 7.33 -4.26 17.04
C ILE A 303 8.42 -3.19 17.06
N ARG A 304 9.50 -3.41 17.82
CA ARG A 304 10.60 -2.43 17.92
C ARG A 304 11.42 -2.41 16.64
N ILE A 305 11.99 -1.26 16.30
CA ILE A 305 12.87 -1.12 15.12
C ILE A 305 14.10 -2.03 15.22
N ARG A 306 14.76 -2.12 16.37
CA ARG A 306 15.86 -3.09 16.60
C ARG A 306 15.52 -4.54 16.23
N ASP A 307 14.28 -4.97 16.49
CA ASP A 307 13.84 -6.34 16.22
C ASP A 307 13.45 -6.51 14.74
N LEU A 308 12.93 -5.44 14.14
CA LEU A 308 12.49 -5.42 12.75
C LEU A 308 13.66 -5.25 11.76
N PHE A 309 14.73 -4.59 12.20
CA PHE A 309 15.94 -4.29 11.44
C PHE A 309 17.19 -4.71 12.23
N PRO A 310 17.43 -6.02 12.44
CA PRO A 310 18.56 -6.48 13.25
C PRO A 310 19.92 -6.15 12.61
N ASN A 311 20.01 -6.21 11.28
CA ASN A 311 21.26 -6.08 10.52
C ASN A 311 21.21 -4.94 9.48
N TRP A 312 20.59 -3.80 9.81
CA TRP A 312 20.63 -2.64 8.90
C TRP A 312 22.08 -2.17 8.73
N GLN A 313 22.61 -2.37 7.53
CA GLN A 313 23.88 -1.86 7.04
C GLN A 313 23.57 -1.12 5.73
N GLU A 314 24.16 0.06 5.58
CA GLU A 314 24.01 0.97 4.43
C GLU A 314 24.21 0.30 3.06
#